data_AF-A0A2J0SNE8-F1
#
_entry.id   AF-A0A2J0SNE8-F1
#
_cell.length_a   1.000
_cell.length_b   1.000
_cell.length_c   1.000
_cell.angle_alpha   90.00
_cell.angle_beta   90.00
_cell.angle_gamma   90.00
#
_symmetry.space_group_name_H-M   'P 1'
#
loop_
_entity.id
_entity.type
_entity.pdbx_description
1 polymer ?
#
loop_
_entity_poly.entity_id
_entity_poly.type
_entity_poly.pdbx_seq_one_letter_code
_entity_poly.pdbx_strand_id
1 'polypeptide(L)' 'MNIEEFWNSAYIAALSRLPARDARREADLATELCIEHWRSHRRHWEPAYVTMWKDQDVTKALPNRTPGQPPPDNL' A
#
# COMPACT_ATOMS: atom_id res chain seq x y z
N MET A 1 2.75 -7.60 6.71
CA MET A 1 3.49 -8.81 7.08
C MET A 1 4.96 -8.53 6.87
N ASN A 2 5.80 -8.76 7.88
CA ASN A 2 7.24 -8.61 7.72
C ASN A 2 7.83 -9.85 7.05
N ILE A 3 8.86 -9.66 6.20
CA ILE A 3 9.51 -10.76 5.47
C ILE A 3 10.10 -11.79 6.44
N GLU A 4 10.60 -11.35 7.60
CA GLU A 4 11.16 -12.21 8.63
C GLU A 4 10.11 -13.15 9.27
N GLU A 5 8.90 -12.65 9.52
CA GLU A 5 7.80 -13.46 10.06
C GLU A 5 7.37 -14.56 9.07
N PHE A 6 7.28 -14.18 7.78
CA PHE A 6 6.99 -15.12 6.70
C PHE A 6 8.06 -16.20 6.61
N TRP A 7 9.33 -15.80 6.56
CA TRP A 7 10.46 -16.72 6.48
C TRP A 7 10.49 -17.68 7.67
N ASN A 8 10.27 -17.20 8.90
CA ASN A 8 10.20 -18.04 10.09
C ASN A 8 9.07 -19.06 10.01
N SER A 9 7.88 -18.66 9.53
CA SER A 9 6.76 -19.59 9.36
C SER A 9 7.05 -20.66 8.30
N ALA A 10 7.67 -20.28 7.18
CA ALA A 10 8.07 -21.19 6.11
C ALA A 10 9.16 -22.16 6.59
N TYR A 11 10.12 -21.67 7.37
CA TYR A 11 11.19 -22.46 7.96
C TYR A 11 10.65 -23.49 8.97
N ILE A 12 9.75 -23.09 9.87
CA ILE A 12 9.09 -24.01 10.83
C ILE A 12 8.29 -25.08 10.07
N ALA A 13 7.56 -24.69 9.02
CA ALA A 13 6.84 -25.65 8.18
C ALA A 13 7.78 -26.62 7.46
N ALA A 14 8.92 -26.14 6.95
CA ALA A 14 9.92 -26.99 6.29
C ALA A 14 10.65 -27.93 7.25
N LEU A 15 10.88 -27.51 8.50
CA LEU A 15 11.47 -28.35 9.55
C LEU A 15 10.63 -29.58 9.90
N SER A 16 9.32 -29.57 9.61
CA SER A 16 8.47 -30.73 9.82
C SER A 16 8.80 -31.92 8.91
N ARG A 17 9.52 -31.68 7.81
CA ARG A 17 9.78 -32.68 6.75
C ARG A 17 11.24 -32.80 6.32
N LEU A 18 12.08 -31.80 6.60
CA LEU A 18 13.48 -31.76 6.16
C LEU A 18 14.43 -31.42 7.31
N PRO A 19 15.68 -31.89 7.24
CA PRO A 19 16.72 -31.47 8.17
C PRO A 19 17.00 -29.97 8.02
N ALA A 20 17.46 -29.33 9.11
CA ALA A 20 17.59 -27.88 9.23
C ALA A 20 18.33 -27.19 8.05
N ARG A 21 19.35 -27.85 7.49
CA ARG A 21 20.12 -27.30 6.36
C ARG A 21 19.29 -27.19 5.08
N ASP A 22 18.42 -28.16 4.81
CA ASP A 22 17.58 -28.18 3.62
C ASP A 22 16.28 -27.40 3.84
N ALA A 23 15.73 -27.42 5.06
CA ALA A 23 14.61 -26.57 5.45
C ALA A 23 14.92 -25.08 5.26
N ARG A 24 16.16 -24.66 5.53
CA ARG A 24 16.62 -23.28 5.28
C ARG A 24 16.56 -22.92 3.80
N ARG A 25 17.10 -23.77 2.93
CA ARG A 25 17.09 -23.55 1.48
C ARG A 25 15.68 -23.43 0.92
N GLU A 26 14.77 -24.23 1.46
CA GLU A 26 13.38 -24.19 1.03
C GLU A 26 12.63 -22.96 1.51
N ALA A 27 12.89 -22.50 2.74
CA ALA A 27 12.36 -21.24 3.24
C ALA A 27 12.89 -20.05 2.44
N ASP A 28 14.18 -20.05 2.08
CA ASP A 28 14.80 -19.04 1.23
C ASP A 28 14.10 -18.98 -0.14
N LEU A 29 13.92 -20.14 -0.81
CA LEU A 29 13.20 -20.24 -2.09
C LEU A 29 11.75 -19.78 -2.00
N ALA A 30 11.02 -20.20 -0.95
CA ALA A 30 9.64 -19.77 -0.73
C ALA A 30 9.52 -18.25 -0.57
N THR A 31 10.51 -17.63 0.07
CA THR A 31 10.56 -16.19 0.28
C THR A 31 10.86 -15.44 -1.01
N GLU A 32 11.79 -15.93 -1.83
CA GLU A 32 12.06 -15.38 -3.17
C GLU A 32 10.81 -15.42 -4.06
N LEU A 33 10.13 -16.57 -4.13
CA LEU A 33 8.88 -16.73 -4.89
C LEU A 33 7.78 -15.78 -4.41
N CYS A 34 7.67 -15.57 -3.09
CA CYS A 34 6.70 -14.64 -2.52
C CYS A 34 7.02 -13.19 -2.92
N ILE A 35 8.30 -12.81 -2.88
CA ILE A 35 8.75 -11.48 -3.31
C ILE A 35 8.48 -11.27 -4.80
N GLU A 36 8.76 -12.26 -5.65
CA GLU A 36 8.45 -12.19 -7.08
C GLU A 36 6.94 -12.08 -7.34
N HIS A 37 6.15 -12.86 -6.60
CA HIS A 37 4.69 -12.78 -6.66
C HIS A 37 4.19 -11.37 -6.31
N TRP A 38 4.67 -10.76 -5.22
CA TRP A 38 4.32 -9.39 -4.87
C TRP A 38 4.82 -8.36 -5.88
N ARG A 39 6.02 -8.54 -6.43
CA ARG A 39 6.55 -7.65 -7.48
C ARG A 39 5.71 -7.69 -8.75
N SER A 40 5.29 -8.89 -9.17
CA SER A 40 4.43 -9.07 -10.35
C SER A 40 3.03 -8.51 -10.12
N HIS A 41 2.48 -8.68 -8.92
CA HIS A 41 1.14 -8.20 -8.57
C HIS A 41 1.10 -6.74 -8.15
N ARG A 42 2.25 -6.08 -7.94
CA ARG A 42 2.31 -4.65 -7.59
C ARG A 42 1.54 -3.77 -8.58
N ARG A 43 1.62 -4.07 -9.89
CA ARG A 43 0.88 -3.32 -10.92
C ARG A 43 -0.63 -3.62 -10.95
N HIS A 44 -1.05 -4.76 -10.40
CA HIS A 44 -2.46 -5.16 -10.30
C HIS A 44 -3.11 -4.67 -9.00
N TRP A 45 -2.31 -4.50 -7.93
CA TRP A 45 -2.76 -4.09 -6.60
C TRP A 45 -2.54 -2.61 -6.31
N GLU A 46 -1.74 -1.91 -7.11
CA GLU A 46 -1.83 -0.45 -7.17
C GLU A 46 -3.25 -0.12 -7.62
N PRO A 47 -4.08 0.55 -6.80
CA PRO A 47 -5.30 1.15 -7.30
C PRO A 47 -4.80 2.09 -8.40
N ALA A 48 -5.04 1.72 -9.66
CA ALA A 48 -4.72 2.54 -10.81
C ALA A 48 -5.19 3.93 -10.43
N TYR A 49 -4.24 4.84 -10.16
CA TYR A 49 -4.45 6.06 -9.42
C TYR A 49 -5.76 6.66 -9.91
N VAL A 50 -6.85 6.42 -9.18
CA VAL A 50 -8.13 7.00 -9.54
C VAL A 50 -7.85 8.42 -9.17
N THR A 51 -7.47 9.20 -10.16
CA THR A 51 -7.28 10.62 -10.09
C THR A 51 -8.52 11.13 -9.35
N MET A 52 -8.40 11.36 -8.04
CA MET A 52 -9.50 11.88 -7.22
C MET A 52 -9.59 13.38 -7.48
N TRP A 53 -9.77 13.72 -8.75
CA TRP A 53 -10.22 15.01 -9.23
C TRP A 53 -11.62 14.77 -9.80
N LYS A 54 -12.49 14.18 -8.98
CA LYS A 54 -13.90 14.03 -9.32
C LYS A 54 -14.61 15.25 -8.74
N ASP A 55 -15.01 16.15 -9.64
CA ASP A 55 -15.96 17.23 -9.41
C ASP A 55 -15.64 18.15 -8.22
N GLN A 56 -14.57 18.96 -8.33
CA GLN A 56 -14.50 20.18 -7.50
C GLN A 56 -15.53 21.18 -8.02
N ASP A 57 -16.72 21.13 -7.44
CA ASP A 57 -17.76 22.15 -7.62
C ASP A 57 -17.29 23.46 -6.96
N VAL A 58 -16.50 24.25 -7.69
CA VAL A 58 -16.01 25.57 -7.28
C VAL A 58 -17.13 26.61 -7.15
N THR A 59 -18.35 26.29 -7.58
CA THR A 59 -19.50 27.19 -7.50
C THR A 59 -19.96 27.42 -6.06
N LYS A 60 -19.62 26.52 -5.12
CA LYS A 60 -19.88 26.70 -3.68
C LYS A 60 -18.77 27.46 -2.94
N ALA A 61 -17.60 27.65 -3.54
CA ALA A 61 -16.43 28.21 -2.86
C ALA A 61 -16.33 29.74 -2.94
N LEU A 62 -17.19 30.39 -3.73
CA LEU A 62 -17.25 31.85 -3.75
C LEU A 62 -18.31 32.30 -2.74
N PRO A 63 -17.93 32.92 -1.59
CA PRO A 63 -18.89 33.75 -0.90
C PRO A 63 -19.34 34.82 -1.90
N ASN A 64 -20.64 34.97 -2.12
CA ASN A 64 -21.20 36.06 -2.90
C ASN A 64 -20.70 37.39 -2.31
N ARG A 65 -19.58 37.92 -2.82
CA ARG A 65 -19.18 39.28 -2.56
C ARG A 65 -20.11 40.15 -3.39
N THR A 66 -21.15 40.63 -2.74
CA THR A 66 -21.94 41.75 -3.24
C THR A 66 -20.98 42.90 -3.56
N PRO A 67 -21.03 43.51 -4.76
CA PRO A 67 -20.14 44.63 -5.09
C PRO A 67 -20.36 45.76 -4.08
N GLY A 68 -19.36 46.03 -3.23
CA GLY A 68 -19.39 47.10 -2.23
C GLY A 68 -19.20 46.69 -0.77
N GLN A 69 -19.00 45.42 -0.43
CA GLN A 69 -18.79 45.01 0.96
C GLN A 69 -17.31 45.16 1.38
N PRO A 70 -16.97 46.02 2.36
CA PRO A 70 -15.61 46.11 2.89
C PRO A 70 -15.22 44.81 3.62
N PRO A 71 -13.92 44.47 3.67
CA PRO A 71 -13.46 43.25 4.33
C PRO A 71 -13.86 43.25 5.81
N PRO A 72 -14.21 42.09 6.41
CA PRO A 72 -14.52 42.03 7.82
C PRO A 72 -13.25 42.30 8.64
N ASP A 73 -13.34 43.25 9.56
CA ASP A 73 -12.32 43.51 10.56
C ASP A 73 -12.23 42.29 11.49
N ASN A 74 -11.08 41.62 11.49
CA ASN A 74 -10.80 40.51 12.39
C ASN A 74 -10.54 41.07 13.80
N LEU A 75 -11.45 40.80 14.73
CA LEU A 75 -11.23 40.85 16.19
C LEU A 75 -11.27 39.44 16.76
#